data_AF-A0A7C0ULD9-F1
#
_entry.id   AF-A0A7C0ULD9-F1
#
_cell.length_a   1.000
_cell.length_b   1.000
_cell.length_c   1.000
_cell.angle_alpha   90.00
_cell.angle_beta   90.00
_cell.angle_gamma   90.00
#
_symmetry.space_group_name_H-M   'P 1'
#
loop_
_entity.id
_entity.type
_entity.pdbx_description
1 polymer ?
#
loop_
_entity_poly.entity_id
_entity_poly.type
_entity_poly.pdbx_seq_one_letter_code
_entity_poly.pdbx_strand_id
1 'polypeptide(L)'
;MISSFITRLENIDISLKSFLLIFFSTIFARGILETFSNPGFQGPFLGWTSIFLHITVWFISIFIWISILIKIFTKISIIKIIKAQLVFLPIILFAPIFDLITSGAGKRLTYIFVSNTKELLNYFGSFFLEYPSLGLRIEIAIFVILISIYIYSKTKKPLKGILGGFLAYIIIFIYLSFPSLPVVVQNYHNDTNNISTFYITMPLNKNILIGQNYIAQLENFNERIDVLFDLLTMTITFISLFIGLLIIFYFWNINKFKAFFKNIRLNRLLHYWLMFFIGVGIAYIVFMPNFNLIYWNILALLLMLISIACSWAKAVGENDIIDKNIDCISNPTRPLIKNEITIEETKNLNLILFILAITGALIISYHAFIFILFFQIIYSLYSSPPLKLKRIMILNPFLIALASLTMMMLGFFTIIPTAQLIQFPGKIITLTLIAFTLGVNFKDIKDIEGDKKFNIKTIPVVFGEKWGKFIIGSMFFVAFMLVPIILKELILLLPAVLFGGLGFLFINKKQYQEKLVFLAYFLYILSIIIFYAFIK
;
A
#
# COMPACT_ATOMS: atom_id res chain seq x y z
N MET A 1 -22.82 -9.72 -35.42
CA MET A 1 -21.45 -9.20 -35.65
C MET A 1 -20.81 -8.60 -34.40
N ILE A 2 -21.40 -7.57 -33.75
CA ILE A 2 -20.80 -6.94 -32.55
C ILE A 2 -20.66 -7.92 -31.37
N SER A 3 -21.69 -8.74 -31.10
CA SER A 3 -21.65 -9.71 -29.99
C SER A 3 -20.59 -10.80 -30.17
N SER A 4 -20.37 -11.26 -31.41
CA SER A 4 -19.34 -12.27 -31.71
C SER A 4 -17.94 -11.67 -31.58
N PHE A 5 -17.74 -10.43 -32.03
CA PHE A 5 -16.49 -9.70 -31.83
C PHE A 5 -16.14 -9.53 -30.35
N ILE A 6 -17.09 -9.06 -29.52
CA ILE A 6 -16.86 -8.88 -28.07
C ILE A 6 -16.53 -10.21 -27.39
N THR A 7 -17.22 -11.29 -27.75
CA THR A 7 -16.95 -12.62 -27.20
C THR A 7 -15.55 -13.11 -27.55
N ARG A 8 -15.04 -12.77 -28.74
CA ARG A 8 -13.64 -13.05 -29.12
C ARG A 8 -12.66 -12.31 -28.21
N LEU A 9 -12.91 -11.02 -27.92
CA LEU A 9 -12.03 -10.22 -27.06
C LEU A 9 -11.95 -10.75 -25.62
N GLU A 10 -13.07 -11.19 -25.06
CA GLU A 10 -13.15 -11.72 -23.70
C GLU A 10 -12.36 -13.02 -23.48
N ASN A 11 -12.16 -13.78 -24.55
CA ASN A 11 -11.54 -15.10 -24.52
C ASN A 11 -10.09 -15.07 -25.03
N ILE A 12 -9.50 -13.90 -25.27
CA ILE A 12 -8.07 -13.78 -25.60
C ILE A 12 -7.25 -14.35 -24.45
N ASP A 13 -6.24 -15.15 -24.76
CA ASP A 13 -5.31 -15.63 -23.75
C ASP A 13 -4.26 -14.56 -23.44
N ILE A 14 -4.22 -14.09 -22.19
CA ILE A 14 -3.34 -13.02 -21.75
C ILE A 14 -2.85 -13.39 -20.35
N SER A 15 -1.53 -13.59 -20.24
CA SER A 15 -0.86 -13.79 -18.95
C SER A 15 -0.79 -12.48 -18.15
N LEU A 16 -0.60 -12.55 -16.84
CA LEU A 16 -0.39 -11.34 -16.02
C LEU A 16 0.81 -10.52 -16.51
N LYS A 17 1.90 -11.17 -16.93
CA LYS A 17 3.08 -10.48 -17.45
C LYS A 17 2.76 -9.71 -18.73
N SER A 18 2.05 -10.36 -19.66
CA SER A 18 1.60 -9.74 -20.91
C SER A 18 0.64 -8.58 -20.63
N PHE A 19 -0.27 -8.73 -19.67
CA PHE A 19 -1.16 -7.66 -19.22
C PHE A 19 -0.36 -6.44 -18.74
N LEU A 20 0.57 -6.63 -17.80
CA LEU A 20 1.38 -5.55 -17.25
C LEU A 20 2.20 -4.87 -18.35
N LEU A 21 2.85 -5.65 -19.22
CA LEU A 21 3.64 -5.10 -20.31
C LEU A 21 2.82 -4.22 -21.26
N ILE A 22 1.67 -4.72 -21.74
CA ILE A 22 0.80 -3.97 -22.65
C ILE A 22 0.30 -2.70 -21.94
N PHE A 23 -0.19 -2.84 -20.71
CA PHE A 23 -0.73 -1.73 -19.95
C PHE A 23 0.30 -0.63 -19.76
N PHE A 24 1.46 -0.94 -19.15
CA PHE A 24 2.50 0.05 -18.90
C PHE A 24 3.09 0.62 -20.19
N SER A 25 3.22 -0.17 -21.27
CA SER A 25 3.73 0.35 -22.55
C SER A 25 2.77 1.37 -23.15
N THR A 26 1.45 1.12 -23.08
CA THR A 26 0.45 2.09 -23.55
C THR A 26 0.45 3.36 -22.69
N ILE A 27 0.52 3.24 -21.36
CA ILE A 27 0.60 4.42 -20.49
C ILE A 27 1.90 5.20 -20.73
N PHE A 28 3.03 4.51 -20.89
CA PHE A 28 4.31 5.16 -21.16
C PHE A 28 4.28 5.91 -22.50
N ALA A 29 3.69 5.30 -23.54
CA ALA A 29 3.47 5.98 -24.81
C ALA A 29 2.56 7.23 -24.65
N ARG A 30 1.50 7.15 -23.82
CA ARG A 30 0.69 8.32 -23.46
C ARG A 30 1.56 9.42 -22.84
N GLY A 31 2.38 9.08 -21.84
CA GLY A 31 3.25 10.05 -21.15
C GLY A 31 4.27 10.72 -22.08
N ILE A 32 4.84 9.97 -23.04
CA ILE A 32 5.71 10.54 -24.08
C ILE A 32 4.93 11.50 -24.98
N LEU A 33 3.74 11.13 -25.44
CA LEU A 33 2.95 12.01 -26.30
C LEU A 33 2.50 13.29 -25.57
N GLU A 34 2.15 13.19 -24.29
CA GLU A 34 1.83 14.33 -23.44
C GLU A 34 3.00 15.29 -23.29
N THR A 35 4.22 14.76 -23.30
CA THR A 35 5.43 15.57 -23.24
C THR A 35 5.54 16.53 -24.42
N PHE A 36 5.18 16.09 -25.63
CA PHE A 36 5.14 16.97 -26.81
C PHE A 36 3.99 17.97 -26.77
N SER A 37 2.88 17.62 -26.12
CA SER A 37 1.70 18.49 -25.99
C SER A 37 1.79 19.48 -24.83
N ASN A 38 2.74 19.29 -23.92
CA ASN A 38 2.86 20.01 -22.68
C ASN A 38 4.33 20.06 -22.22
N PRO A 39 5.14 21.01 -22.72
CA PRO A 39 6.43 21.29 -22.10
C PRO A 39 6.14 21.75 -20.66
N GLY A 40 6.54 20.95 -19.67
CA GLY A 40 6.39 21.29 -18.27
C GLY A 40 7.22 22.52 -17.90
N PHE A 41 7.06 23.03 -16.68
CA PHE A 41 7.92 24.11 -16.17
C PHE A 41 9.42 23.72 -16.12
N GLN A 42 9.72 22.42 -16.19
CA GLN A 42 11.04 21.81 -16.15
C GLN A 42 11.71 21.67 -17.54
N GLY A 43 11.04 22.10 -18.60
CA GLY A 43 11.55 22.00 -19.98
C GLY A 43 10.69 21.07 -20.85
N PRO A 44 11.25 20.55 -21.95
CA PRO A 44 10.46 19.84 -22.95
C PRO A 44 9.96 18.48 -22.48
N PHE A 45 10.42 17.95 -21.33
CA PHE A 45 10.01 16.67 -20.76
C PHE A 45 9.15 16.84 -19.50
N LEU A 46 8.12 15.99 -19.34
CA LEU A 46 7.40 15.88 -18.08
C LEU A 46 8.33 15.37 -16.96
N GLY A 47 8.07 15.79 -15.72
CA GLY A 47 8.83 15.35 -14.56
C GLY A 47 8.75 13.83 -14.36
N TRP A 48 9.78 13.25 -13.74
CA TRP A 48 9.85 11.80 -13.51
C TRP A 48 8.67 11.28 -12.67
N THR A 49 8.19 12.07 -11.69
CA THR A 49 7.00 11.76 -10.89
C THR A 49 5.75 11.65 -11.76
N SER A 50 5.61 12.56 -12.73
CA SER A 50 4.47 12.60 -13.62
C SER A 50 4.47 11.40 -14.57
N ILE A 51 5.58 11.17 -15.29
CA ILE A 51 5.69 10.14 -16.33
C ILE A 51 5.56 8.74 -15.74
N PHE A 52 6.36 8.42 -14.72
CA PHE A 52 6.53 7.04 -14.29
C PHE A 52 5.52 6.61 -13.22
N LEU A 53 4.94 7.56 -12.48
CA LEU A 53 4.16 7.24 -11.30
C LEU A 53 2.74 7.81 -11.38
N HIS A 54 2.60 9.13 -11.47
CA HIS A 54 1.30 9.78 -11.36
C HIS A 54 0.33 9.35 -12.46
N ILE A 55 0.71 9.51 -13.73
CA ILE A 55 -0.13 9.15 -14.86
C ILE A 55 -0.52 7.65 -14.78
N THR A 56 0.41 6.82 -14.36
CA THR A 56 0.22 5.37 -14.29
C THR A 56 -0.75 4.97 -13.19
N VAL A 57 -0.60 5.49 -11.98
CA VAL A 57 -1.54 5.25 -10.87
C VAL A 57 -2.93 5.79 -11.21
N TRP A 58 -3.01 6.93 -11.87
CA TRP A 58 -4.28 7.53 -12.30
C TRP A 58 -5.02 6.62 -13.29
N PHE A 59 -4.38 6.24 -14.40
CA PHE A 59 -5.02 5.42 -15.44
C PHE A 59 -5.37 4.01 -14.96
N ILE A 60 -4.50 3.35 -14.18
CA ILE A 60 -4.82 2.00 -13.67
C ILE A 60 -5.98 2.05 -12.69
N SER A 61 -6.11 3.11 -11.90
CA SER A 61 -7.23 3.28 -10.99
C SER A 61 -8.56 3.44 -11.75
N ILE A 62 -8.62 4.30 -12.77
CA ILE A 62 -9.80 4.40 -13.64
C ILE A 62 -10.10 3.07 -14.32
N PHE A 63 -9.07 2.41 -14.84
CA PHE A 63 -9.23 1.12 -15.51
C PHE A 63 -9.96 0.11 -14.62
N ILE A 64 -9.55 0.02 -13.35
CA ILE A 64 -10.14 -0.87 -12.34
C ILE A 64 -11.58 -0.49 -12.01
N TRP A 65 -11.88 0.80 -11.79
CA TRP A 65 -13.24 1.26 -11.47
C TRP A 65 -14.22 1.08 -12.62
N ILE A 66 -13.78 1.25 -13.86
CA ILE A 66 -14.57 0.93 -15.04
C ILE A 66 -14.85 -0.57 -15.15
N SER A 67 -13.84 -1.42 -14.88
CA SER A 67 -14.03 -2.88 -14.81
C SER A 67 -15.09 -3.27 -13.77
N ILE A 68 -15.06 -2.65 -12.59
CA ILE A 68 -16.06 -2.83 -11.52
C ILE A 68 -17.45 -2.42 -11.98
N LEU A 69 -17.60 -1.24 -12.60
CA LEU A 69 -18.87 -0.74 -13.12
C LEU A 69 -19.47 -1.73 -14.12
N ILE A 70 -18.68 -2.17 -15.11
CA ILE A 70 -19.14 -3.12 -16.13
C ILE A 70 -19.55 -4.44 -15.48
N LYS A 71 -18.82 -4.92 -14.46
CA LYS A 71 -19.16 -6.14 -13.71
C LYS A 71 -20.52 -6.03 -13.02
N ILE A 72 -20.82 -4.89 -12.40
CA ILE A 72 -22.10 -4.66 -11.71
C ILE A 72 -23.28 -4.75 -12.69
N PHE A 73 -23.16 -4.14 -13.88
CA PHE A 73 -24.24 -4.13 -14.86
C PHE A 73 -24.41 -5.46 -15.61
N THR A 74 -23.30 -6.07 -16.03
CA THR A 74 -23.30 -7.24 -16.93
C THR A 74 -23.26 -8.57 -16.20
N LYS A 75 -22.80 -8.61 -14.93
CA LYS A 75 -22.53 -9.81 -14.13
C LYS A 75 -21.50 -10.79 -14.72
N ILE A 76 -20.85 -10.44 -15.84
CA ILE A 76 -19.81 -11.25 -16.50
C ILE A 76 -18.60 -11.46 -15.60
N SER A 77 -17.80 -12.50 -15.84
CA SER A 77 -16.52 -12.69 -15.13
C SER A 77 -15.64 -11.44 -15.23
N ILE A 78 -15.08 -10.99 -14.10
CA ILE A 78 -14.24 -9.79 -14.06
C ILE A 78 -12.99 -9.92 -14.95
N ILE A 79 -12.44 -11.13 -15.06
CA ILE A 79 -11.28 -11.41 -15.93
C ILE A 79 -11.62 -11.14 -17.40
N LYS A 80 -12.82 -11.55 -17.85
CA LYS A 80 -13.26 -11.33 -19.25
C LYS A 80 -13.39 -9.83 -19.55
N ILE A 81 -13.90 -9.07 -18.58
CA ILE A 81 -14.05 -7.61 -18.68
C ILE A 81 -12.66 -6.96 -18.78
N ILE A 82 -11.74 -7.30 -17.88
CA ILE A 82 -10.37 -6.78 -17.86
C ILE A 82 -9.66 -7.06 -19.20
N LYS A 83 -9.79 -8.29 -19.73
CA LYS A 83 -9.22 -8.67 -21.03
C LYS A 83 -9.80 -7.82 -22.18
N ALA A 84 -11.12 -7.68 -22.24
CA ALA A 84 -11.76 -6.86 -23.26
C ALA A 84 -11.35 -5.39 -23.15
N GLN A 85 -11.28 -4.84 -21.94
CA GLN A 85 -10.89 -3.46 -21.70
C GLN A 85 -9.43 -3.18 -22.07
N LEU A 86 -8.51 -4.14 -21.82
CA LEU A 86 -7.10 -4.01 -22.19
C LEU A 86 -6.92 -3.81 -23.71
N VAL A 87 -7.73 -4.47 -24.54
CA VAL A 87 -7.67 -4.33 -26.01
C VAL A 87 -8.01 -2.89 -26.46
N PHE A 88 -8.91 -2.23 -25.73
CA PHE A 88 -9.31 -0.86 -26.02
C PHE A 88 -8.45 0.20 -25.30
N LEU A 89 -7.48 -0.21 -24.47
CA LEU A 89 -6.60 0.72 -23.77
C LEU A 89 -5.88 1.70 -24.70
N PRO A 90 -5.40 1.33 -25.91
CA PRO A 90 -4.74 2.28 -26.82
C PRO A 90 -5.59 3.49 -27.25
N ILE A 91 -6.92 3.48 -27.00
CA ILE A 91 -7.77 4.66 -27.22
C ILE A 91 -7.28 5.86 -26.43
N ILE A 92 -6.64 5.65 -25.27
CA ILE A 92 -6.06 6.75 -24.52
C ILE A 92 -4.94 7.45 -25.29
N LEU A 93 -4.42 6.93 -26.39
CA LEU A 93 -3.42 7.68 -27.17
C LEU A 93 -4.08 8.74 -28.07
N PHE A 94 -5.41 8.69 -28.23
CA PHE A 94 -6.15 9.54 -29.14
C PHE A 94 -6.03 11.03 -28.78
N ALA A 95 -6.29 11.42 -27.54
CA ALA A 95 -6.33 12.82 -27.16
C ALA A 95 -5.04 13.60 -27.48
N PRO A 96 -3.84 13.15 -27.05
CA PRO A 96 -2.62 13.89 -27.33
C PRO A 96 -2.28 13.87 -28.83
N ILE A 97 -2.52 12.76 -29.53
CA ILE A 97 -2.30 12.69 -30.98
C ILE A 97 -3.21 13.69 -31.70
N PHE A 98 -4.49 13.71 -31.36
CA PHE A 98 -5.48 14.58 -31.97
C PHE A 98 -5.18 16.06 -31.69
N ASP A 99 -4.86 16.41 -30.44
CA ASP A 99 -4.53 17.78 -30.08
C ASP A 99 -3.22 18.24 -30.76
N LEU A 100 -2.19 17.38 -30.86
CA LEU A 100 -0.96 17.70 -31.58
C LEU A 100 -1.22 17.99 -33.07
N ILE A 101 -2.02 17.15 -33.72
CA ILE A 101 -2.36 17.32 -35.14
C ILE A 101 -3.18 18.59 -35.38
N THR A 102 -4.15 18.88 -34.52
CA THR A 102 -5.12 19.97 -34.74
C THR A 102 -4.64 21.34 -34.29
N SER A 103 -3.76 21.42 -33.28
CA SER A 103 -3.30 22.70 -32.72
C SER A 103 -1.84 23.02 -32.99
N GLY A 104 -1.04 22.10 -33.56
CA GLY A 104 0.37 22.30 -33.88
C GLY A 104 1.32 22.31 -32.68
N ALA A 105 0.86 22.70 -31.49
CA ALA A 105 1.63 22.72 -30.24
C ALA A 105 1.05 21.80 -29.13
N GLY A 106 0.02 21.02 -29.45
CA GLY A 106 -0.73 20.21 -28.50
C GLY A 106 -1.51 21.04 -27.47
N LYS A 107 -2.28 20.36 -26.61
CA LYS A 107 -2.96 20.99 -25.48
C LYS A 107 -2.62 20.26 -24.19
N ARG A 108 -2.33 21.03 -23.14
CA ARG A 108 -1.99 20.51 -21.82
C ARG A 108 -3.14 19.67 -21.25
N LEU A 109 -2.85 18.41 -20.91
CA LEU A 109 -3.72 17.61 -20.05
C LEU A 109 -3.83 18.30 -18.68
N THR A 110 -5.00 18.85 -18.38
CA THR A 110 -5.23 19.67 -17.19
C THR A 110 -6.27 19.03 -16.30
N TYR A 111 -6.01 18.99 -14.99
CA TYR A 111 -7.07 18.68 -14.06
C TYR A 111 -8.13 19.80 -14.07
N ILE A 112 -9.34 19.48 -13.62
CA ILE A 112 -10.36 20.47 -13.36
C ILE A 112 -9.95 21.17 -12.06
N PHE A 113 -9.73 22.48 -12.14
CA PHE A 113 -9.35 23.34 -11.02
C PHE A 113 -10.49 24.32 -10.69
N VAL A 114 -11.29 23.98 -9.69
CA VAL A 114 -12.45 24.76 -9.24
C VAL A 114 -12.42 24.92 -7.72
N SER A 115 -12.93 26.04 -7.22
CA SER A 115 -12.83 26.37 -5.79
C SER A 115 -14.11 26.07 -5.01
N ASN A 116 -15.25 25.90 -5.69
CA ASN A 116 -16.54 25.65 -5.05
C ASN A 116 -17.37 24.57 -5.79
N THR A 117 -18.41 24.10 -5.12
CA THR A 117 -19.30 23.03 -5.62
C THR A 117 -20.10 23.46 -6.86
N LYS A 118 -20.47 24.74 -6.96
CA LYS A 118 -21.25 25.28 -8.08
C LYS A 118 -20.43 25.27 -9.38
N GLU A 119 -19.18 25.72 -9.33
CA GLU A 119 -18.24 25.65 -10.45
C GLU A 119 -18.01 24.20 -10.89
N LEU A 120 -17.84 23.27 -9.93
CA LEU A 120 -17.67 21.86 -10.22
C LEU A 120 -18.88 21.28 -10.98
N LEU A 121 -20.10 21.60 -10.54
CA LEU A 121 -21.33 21.15 -11.21
C LEU A 121 -21.52 21.80 -12.59
N ASN A 122 -21.14 23.08 -12.74
CA ASN A 122 -21.16 23.75 -14.04
C ASN A 122 -20.21 23.04 -15.02
N TYR A 123 -18.95 22.80 -14.62
CA TYR A 123 -17.98 22.04 -15.42
C TYR A 123 -18.48 20.63 -15.75
N PHE A 124 -19.19 19.97 -14.84
CA PHE A 124 -19.78 18.65 -15.11
C PHE A 124 -20.79 18.69 -16.26
N GLY A 125 -21.65 19.71 -16.30
CA GLY A 125 -22.64 19.89 -17.36
C GLY A 125 -22.05 20.41 -18.67
N SER A 126 -21.05 21.29 -18.60
CA SER A 126 -20.45 21.95 -19.77
C SER A 126 -19.18 21.27 -20.30
N PHE A 127 -18.72 20.17 -19.69
CA PHE A 127 -17.43 19.53 -20.00
C PHE A 127 -17.17 19.34 -21.50
N PHE A 128 -18.12 18.77 -22.24
CA PHE A 128 -17.96 18.52 -23.68
C PHE A 128 -17.95 19.80 -24.54
N LEU A 129 -18.36 20.93 -23.99
CA LEU A 129 -18.39 22.23 -24.67
C LEU A 129 -17.17 23.08 -24.30
N GLU A 130 -16.82 23.14 -23.02
CA GLU A 130 -15.91 24.15 -22.47
C GLU A 130 -14.53 23.62 -22.06
N TYR A 131 -14.34 22.30 -21.96
CA TYR A 131 -13.06 21.75 -21.51
C TYR A 131 -11.92 22.07 -22.51
N PRO A 132 -10.72 22.49 -22.06
CA PRO A 132 -9.72 23.07 -22.94
C PRO A 132 -9.23 22.16 -24.08
N SER A 133 -9.00 20.88 -23.78
CA SER A 133 -8.57 19.88 -24.77
C SER A 133 -9.77 19.35 -25.56
N LEU A 134 -9.75 19.51 -26.88
CA LEU A 134 -10.78 18.94 -27.76
C LEU A 134 -10.55 17.43 -27.94
N GLY A 135 -9.29 17.00 -28.07
CA GLY A 135 -8.91 15.59 -28.14
C GLY A 135 -9.42 14.81 -26.93
N LEU A 136 -9.27 15.32 -25.70
CA LEU A 136 -9.73 14.64 -24.49
C LEU A 136 -11.26 14.55 -24.43
N ARG A 137 -11.97 15.60 -24.84
CA ARG A 137 -13.44 15.57 -24.91
C ARG A 137 -13.93 14.47 -25.85
N ILE A 138 -13.32 14.37 -27.02
CA ILE A 138 -13.66 13.33 -28.02
C ILE A 138 -13.27 11.95 -27.50
N GLU A 139 -12.08 11.79 -26.91
CA GLU A 139 -11.60 10.53 -26.32
C GLU A 139 -12.59 10.00 -25.27
N ILE A 140 -13.01 10.85 -24.33
CA ILE A 140 -13.97 10.50 -23.28
C ILE A 140 -15.33 10.17 -23.88
N ALA A 141 -15.80 10.92 -24.89
CA ALA A 141 -17.06 10.63 -25.57
C ALA A 141 -17.04 9.25 -26.24
N ILE A 142 -15.97 8.93 -26.97
CA ILE A 142 -15.75 7.61 -27.59
C ILE A 142 -15.77 6.53 -26.53
N PHE A 143 -15.03 6.72 -25.44
CA PHE A 143 -14.93 5.74 -24.35
C PHE A 143 -16.29 5.46 -23.69
N VAL A 144 -17.06 6.50 -23.39
CA VAL A 144 -18.42 6.41 -22.82
C VAL A 144 -19.37 5.66 -23.75
N ILE A 145 -19.30 5.94 -25.06
CA ILE A 145 -20.09 5.23 -26.08
C ILE A 145 -19.70 3.75 -26.12
N LEU A 146 -18.41 3.43 -26.14
CA LEU A 146 -17.93 2.04 -26.18
C LEU A 146 -18.37 1.24 -24.95
N ILE A 147 -18.33 1.83 -23.76
CA ILE A 147 -18.85 1.19 -22.53
C ILE A 147 -20.35 0.97 -22.64
N SER A 148 -21.09 1.96 -23.13
CA SER A 148 -22.55 1.85 -23.31
C SER A 148 -22.90 0.71 -24.27
N ILE A 149 -22.19 0.62 -25.40
CA ILE A 149 -22.34 -0.44 -26.39
C ILE A 149 -21.97 -1.80 -25.78
N TYR A 150 -20.87 -1.89 -25.04
CA TYR A 150 -20.45 -3.14 -24.40
C TYR A 150 -21.52 -3.63 -23.41
N ILE A 151 -21.97 -2.77 -22.49
CA ILE A 151 -23.00 -3.13 -21.49
C ILE A 151 -24.32 -3.49 -22.17
N TYR A 152 -24.75 -2.72 -23.17
CA TYR A 152 -25.94 -3.04 -23.95
C TYR A 152 -25.82 -4.38 -24.66
N SER A 153 -24.67 -4.66 -25.29
CA SER A 153 -24.44 -5.89 -26.04
C SER A 153 -24.62 -7.15 -25.17
N LYS A 154 -24.30 -7.05 -23.88
CA LYS A 154 -24.34 -8.14 -22.90
C LYS A 154 -25.64 -8.23 -22.13
N THR A 155 -26.28 -7.10 -21.85
CA THR A 155 -27.53 -7.07 -21.09
C THR A 155 -28.78 -7.08 -21.97
N LYS A 156 -28.63 -6.71 -23.25
CA LYS A 156 -29.72 -6.44 -24.21
C LYS A 156 -30.76 -5.43 -23.71
N LYS A 157 -30.38 -4.58 -22.75
CA LYS A 157 -31.25 -3.56 -22.14
C LYS A 157 -30.67 -2.17 -22.40
N PRO A 158 -31.32 -1.32 -23.22
CA PRO A 158 -30.74 -0.04 -23.65
C PRO A 158 -30.51 0.90 -22.45
N LEU A 159 -31.46 0.96 -21.51
CA LEU A 159 -31.34 1.78 -20.30
C LEU A 159 -30.10 1.43 -19.47
N LYS A 160 -29.73 0.14 -19.38
CA LYS A 160 -28.51 -0.29 -18.70
C LYS A 160 -27.25 0.18 -19.43
N GLY A 161 -27.26 0.18 -20.76
CA GLY A 161 -26.17 0.73 -21.57
C GLY A 161 -25.98 2.21 -21.33
N ILE A 162 -27.05 3.01 -21.43
CA ILE A 162 -27.04 4.46 -21.23
C ILE A 162 -26.58 4.82 -19.82
N LEU A 163 -27.19 4.22 -18.78
CA LEU A 163 -26.80 4.45 -17.39
C LEU A 163 -25.35 4.03 -17.13
N GLY A 164 -24.90 2.92 -17.72
CA GLY A 164 -23.52 2.46 -17.61
C GLY A 164 -22.53 3.45 -18.23
N GLY A 165 -22.82 4.00 -19.40
CA GLY A 165 -22.02 5.06 -20.02
C GLY A 165 -21.98 6.34 -19.18
N PHE A 166 -23.14 6.79 -18.69
CA PHE A 166 -23.24 7.98 -17.85
C PHE A 166 -22.45 7.83 -16.55
N LEU A 167 -22.52 6.67 -15.88
CA LEU A 167 -21.72 6.40 -14.69
C LEU A 167 -20.23 6.27 -14.99
N ALA A 168 -19.85 5.78 -16.18
CA ALA A 168 -18.45 5.79 -16.61
C ALA A 168 -17.91 7.22 -16.79
N TYR A 169 -18.73 8.12 -17.37
CA TYR A 169 -18.41 9.54 -17.46
C TYR A 169 -18.23 10.16 -16.06
N ILE A 170 -19.15 9.89 -15.13
CA ILE A 170 -19.04 10.37 -13.74
C ILE A 170 -17.73 9.89 -13.08
N ILE A 171 -17.35 8.62 -13.25
CA ILE A 171 -16.09 8.10 -12.72
C ILE A 171 -14.92 8.91 -13.28
N ILE A 172 -14.82 9.09 -14.60
CA ILE A 172 -13.73 9.85 -15.21
C ILE A 172 -13.71 11.30 -14.73
N PHE A 173 -14.89 11.95 -14.67
CA PHE A 173 -15.01 13.34 -14.22
C PHE A 173 -14.54 13.52 -12.77
N ILE A 174 -14.89 12.59 -11.88
CA ILE A 174 -14.43 12.60 -10.48
C ILE A 174 -12.90 12.55 -10.42
N TYR A 175 -12.27 11.69 -11.24
CA TYR A 175 -10.81 11.58 -11.30
C TYR A 175 -10.13 12.83 -11.87
N LEU A 176 -10.74 13.48 -12.87
CA LEU A 176 -10.28 14.76 -13.39
C LEU A 176 -10.46 15.90 -12.37
N SER A 177 -11.33 15.73 -11.38
CA SER A 177 -11.64 16.73 -10.36
C SER A 177 -10.92 16.50 -9.04
N PHE A 178 -10.15 15.41 -8.88
CA PHE A 178 -9.50 15.05 -7.62
C PHE A 178 -8.67 16.17 -6.98
N PRO A 179 -7.88 16.96 -7.73
CA PRO A 179 -7.16 18.08 -7.13
C PRO A 179 -8.08 19.18 -6.58
N SER A 180 -9.30 19.32 -7.11
CA SER A 180 -10.26 20.30 -6.61
C SER A 180 -11.00 19.85 -5.36
N LEU A 181 -11.21 18.55 -5.16
CA LEU A 181 -12.04 18.05 -4.07
C LEU A 181 -11.60 18.52 -2.67
N PRO A 182 -10.30 18.51 -2.31
CA PRO A 182 -9.87 19.01 -0.99
C PRO A 182 -10.22 20.48 -0.77
N VAL A 183 -10.06 21.32 -1.80
CA VAL A 183 -10.36 22.76 -1.72
C VAL A 183 -11.86 23.01 -1.67
N VAL A 184 -12.62 22.33 -2.53
CA VAL A 184 -14.09 22.42 -2.56
C VAL A 184 -14.69 21.99 -1.22
N VAL A 185 -14.17 20.92 -0.60
CA VAL A 185 -14.62 20.45 0.72
C VAL A 185 -14.26 21.43 1.84
N GLN A 186 -13.07 22.03 1.81
CA GLN A 186 -12.69 23.05 2.79
C GLN A 186 -13.54 24.32 2.65
N ASN A 187 -13.78 24.76 1.42
CA ASN A 187 -14.55 25.95 1.12
C ASN A 187 -16.05 25.78 1.33
N TYR A 188 -16.55 24.54 1.38
CA TYR A 188 -17.96 24.27 1.68
C TYR A 188 -18.42 24.92 3.00
N HIS A 189 -17.51 25.08 3.96
CA HIS A 189 -17.78 25.75 5.23
C HIS A 189 -17.32 27.22 5.28
N ASN A 190 -16.28 27.60 4.52
CA ASN A 190 -15.68 28.95 4.54
C ASN A 190 -15.30 29.39 3.10
N ASP A 191 -16.02 30.36 2.52
CA ASP A 191 -15.88 30.83 1.12
C ASP A 191 -14.57 31.61 0.79
N THR A 192 -13.38 31.10 1.09
CA THR A 192 -12.16 31.94 1.02
C THR A 192 -10.93 31.38 0.30
N ASN A 193 -10.76 30.06 0.10
CA ASN A 193 -9.52 29.55 -0.50
C ASN A 193 -9.62 29.46 -2.03
N ASN A 194 -8.81 30.24 -2.75
CA ASN A 194 -8.60 30.03 -4.19
C ASN A 194 -7.73 28.78 -4.41
N ILE A 195 -8.18 27.87 -5.28
CA ILE A 195 -7.47 26.63 -5.60
C ILE A 195 -6.03 26.83 -6.12
N SER A 196 -5.78 27.90 -6.87
CA SER A 196 -4.44 28.22 -7.37
C SER A 196 -3.50 28.58 -6.22
N THR A 197 -3.92 29.49 -5.34
CA THR A 197 -3.18 29.86 -4.13
C THR A 197 -2.97 28.67 -3.21
N PHE A 198 -3.95 27.77 -3.10
CA PHE A 198 -3.84 26.56 -2.29
C PHE A 198 -2.64 25.70 -2.70
N TYR A 199 -2.50 25.36 -3.99
CA TYR A 199 -1.40 24.52 -4.45
C TYR A 199 -0.05 25.25 -4.52
N ILE A 200 -0.04 26.56 -4.84
CA ILE A 200 1.20 27.36 -4.88
C ILE A 200 1.83 27.49 -3.49
N THR A 201 1.02 27.64 -2.44
CA THR A 201 1.52 27.80 -1.06
C THR A 201 1.82 26.48 -0.37
N MET A 202 1.36 25.36 -0.93
CA MET A 202 1.45 24.04 -0.30
C MET A 202 2.88 23.54 -0.04
N PRO A 203 3.87 23.76 -0.93
CA PRO A 203 5.27 23.39 -0.65
C PRO A 203 5.88 24.14 0.54
N LEU A 204 5.31 25.27 0.95
CA LEU A 204 5.77 26.03 2.13
C LEU A 204 5.18 25.46 3.43
N ASN A 205 4.15 24.62 3.35
CA ASN A 205 3.47 24.06 4.50
C ASN A 205 4.22 22.84 5.04
N LYS A 206 5.07 23.10 6.05
CA LYS A 206 5.88 22.07 6.74
C LYS A 206 5.04 21.04 7.51
N ASN A 207 3.74 21.26 7.71
CA ASN A 207 2.89 20.32 8.43
C ASN A 207 2.46 19.13 7.56
N ILE A 208 2.58 19.20 6.23
CA ILE A 208 2.20 18.09 5.34
C ILE A 208 3.33 17.08 5.28
N LEU A 209 3.07 15.80 5.56
CA LEU A 209 4.12 14.77 5.55
C LEU A 209 4.51 14.30 4.14
N ILE A 210 3.56 14.33 3.21
CA ILE A 210 3.72 13.79 1.86
C ILE A 210 4.80 14.58 1.11
N GLY A 211 5.81 13.87 0.63
CA GLY A 211 6.79 14.38 -0.32
C GLY A 211 7.80 15.40 0.19
N GLN A 212 7.81 15.69 1.49
CA GLN A 212 8.69 16.71 2.10
C GLN A 212 10.17 16.47 1.81
N ASN A 213 10.60 15.20 1.83
CA ASN A 213 11.99 14.86 1.55
C ASN A 213 12.36 15.03 0.06
N TYR A 214 11.41 14.90 -0.87
CA TYR A 214 11.65 15.21 -2.28
C TYR A 214 11.79 16.71 -2.47
N ILE A 215 10.80 17.50 -2.00
CA ILE A 215 10.80 18.95 -2.22
C ILE A 215 11.97 19.66 -1.51
N ALA A 216 12.45 19.10 -0.39
CA ALA A 216 13.62 19.62 0.32
C ALA A 216 14.92 19.54 -0.50
N GLN A 217 15.00 18.63 -1.48
CA GLN A 217 16.18 18.45 -2.35
C GLN A 217 16.13 19.30 -3.62
N LEU A 218 14.98 19.89 -3.93
CA LEU A 218 14.77 20.65 -5.17
C LEU A 218 15.06 22.12 -4.93
N GLU A 219 15.88 22.77 -5.76
CA GLU A 219 16.15 24.21 -5.64
C GLU A 219 15.03 25.06 -6.26
N ASN A 220 14.49 24.61 -7.40
CA ASN A 220 13.47 25.35 -8.15
C ASN A 220 12.08 25.23 -7.49
N PHE A 221 11.47 26.37 -7.15
CA PHE A 221 10.17 26.41 -6.48
C PHE A 221 9.02 25.87 -7.35
N ASN A 222 9.04 26.11 -8.66
CA ASN A 222 8.00 25.59 -9.56
C ASN A 222 8.03 24.07 -9.64
N GLU A 223 9.23 23.50 -9.64
CA GLU A 223 9.42 22.04 -9.59
C GLU A 223 8.93 21.44 -8.27
N ARG A 224 9.10 22.15 -7.14
CA ARG A 224 8.50 21.73 -5.85
C ARG A 224 6.98 21.67 -5.92
N ILE A 225 6.34 22.63 -6.59
CA ILE A 225 4.87 22.64 -6.79
C ILE A 225 4.45 21.43 -7.61
N ASP A 226 5.09 21.18 -8.76
CA ASP A 226 4.73 20.08 -9.67
C ASP A 226 4.89 18.71 -8.98
N VAL A 227 6.04 18.47 -8.33
CA VAL A 227 6.31 17.20 -7.62
C VAL A 227 5.31 17.00 -6.48
N LEU A 228 5.06 18.03 -5.68
CA LEU A 228 4.11 17.91 -4.57
C LEU A 228 2.69 17.67 -5.08
N PHE A 229 2.26 18.38 -6.12
CA PHE A 229 0.97 18.20 -6.76
C PHE A 229 0.77 16.75 -7.25
N ASP A 230 1.77 16.20 -7.92
CA ASP A 230 1.76 14.81 -8.37
C ASP A 230 1.59 13.85 -7.18
N LEU A 231 2.38 14.01 -6.13
CA LEU A 231 2.35 13.11 -4.96
C LEU A 231 1.01 13.18 -4.18
N LEU A 232 0.42 14.36 -4.07
CA LEU A 232 -0.89 14.54 -3.42
C LEU A 232 -2.01 13.90 -4.23
N THR A 233 -2.02 14.11 -5.54
CA THR A 233 -3.01 13.51 -6.45
C THR A 233 -2.84 11.99 -6.51
N MET A 234 -1.59 11.53 -6.53
CA MET A 234 -1.22 10.12 -6.41
C MET A 234 -1.71 9.51 -5.10
N THR A 235 -1.66 10.22 -3.98
CA THR A 235 -2.12 9.70 -2.69
C THR A 235 -3.61 9.34 -2.75
N ILE A 236 -4.45 10.23 -3.29
CA ILE A 236 -5.89 10.00 -3.43
C ILE A 236 -6.17 8.88 -4.43
N THR A 237 -5.56 8.95 -5.62
CA THR A 237 -5.76 7.96 -6.68
C THR A 237 -5.25 6.58 -6.29
N PHE A 238 -4.15 6.47 -5.55
CA PHE A 238 -3.61 5.20 -5.08
C PHE A 238 -4.51 4.55 -4.03
N ILE A 239 -5.06 5.31 -3.09
CA ILE A 239 -6.03 4.78 -2.12
C ILE A 239 -7.27 4.26 -2.85
N SER A 240 -7.76 5.01 -3.84
CA SER A 240 -8.87 4.59 -4.70
C SER A 240 -8.55 3.31 -5.49
N LEU A 241 -7.33 3.20 -6.04
CA LEU A 241 -6.83 2.02 -6.73
C LEU A 241 -6.80 0.82 -5.79
N PHE A 242 -6.27 0.97 -4.58
CA PHE A 242 -6.17 -0.11 -3.60
C PHE A 242 -7.56 -0.65 -3.23
N ILE A 243 -8.53 0.24 -2.97
CA ILE A 243 -9.93 -0.14 -2.72
C ILE A 243 -10.51 -0.87 -3.93
N GLY A 244 -10.31 -0.34 -5.14
CA GLY A 244 -10.75 -0.96 -6.38
C GLY A 244 -10.18 -2.37 -6.55
N LEU A 245 -8.88 -2.58 -6.29
CA LEU A 245 -8.23 -3.89 -6.38
C LEU A 245 -8.80 -4.90 -5.38
N LEU A 246 -9.14 -4.47 -4.16
CA LEU A 246 -9.82 -5.34 -3.19
C LEU A 246 -11.20 -5.79 -3.71
N ILE A 247 -11.96 -4.88 -4.33
CA ILE A 247 -13.25 -5.18 -4.93
C ILE A 247 -13.09 -6.12 -6.14
N ILE A 248 -12.09 -5.90 -6.99
CA ILE A 248 -11.76 -6.81 -8.10
C ILE A 248 -11.41 -8.20 -7.58
N PHE A 249 -10.61 -8.31 -6.51
CA PHE A 249 -10.26 -9.60 -5.93
C PHE A 249 -11.51 -10.31 -5.39
N TYR A 250 -12.38 -9.57 -4.70
CA TYR A 250 -13.67 -10.09 -4.23
C TYR A 250 -14.54 -10.62 -5.39
N PHE A 251 -14.65 -9.86 -6.49
CA PHE A 251 -15.42 -10.27 -7.67
C PHE A 251 -14.75 -11.37 -8.51
N TRP A 252 -13.43 -11.51 -8.41
CA TRP A 252 -12.71 -12.59 -9.05
C TRP A 252 -13.07 -13.92 -8.38
N ASN A 253 -12.94 -14.01 -7.06
CA ASN A 253 -13.39 -15.17 -6.29
C ASN A 253 -13.48 -14.88 -4.78
N ILE A 254 -14.69 -14.92 -4.24
CA ILE A 254 -14.94 -14.64 -2.81
C ILE A 254 -14.28 -15.64 -1.85
N ASN A 255 -14.16 -16.92 -2.25
CA ASN A 255 -13.53 -17.93 -1.41
C ASN A 255 -12.02 -17.70 -1.32
N LYS A 256 -11.38 -17.36 -2.45
CA LYS A 256 -9.95 -16.96 -2.47
C LYS A 256 -9.70 -15.68 -1.70
N PHE A 257 -10.59 -14.70 -1.83
CA PHE A 257 -10.53 -13.47 -1.04
C PHE A 257 -10.55 -13.76 0.46
N LYS A 258 -11.52 -14.56 0.94
CA LYS A 258 -11.59 -14.98 2.36
C LYS A 258 -10.36 -15.77 2.79
N ALA A 259 -9.90 -16.70 1.96
CA ALA A 259 -8.71 -17.51 2.22
C ALA A 259 -7.46 -16.62 2.38
N PHE A 260 -7.26 -15.64 1.50
CA PHE A 260 -6.17 -14.67 1.57
C PHE A 260 -6.17 -13.88 2.88
N PHE A 261 -7.31 -13.28 3.26
CA PHE A 261 -7.39 -12.50 4.50
C PHE A 261 -7.26 -13.37 5.76
N LYS A 262 -7.75 -14.62 5.73
CA LYS A 262 -7.50 -15.58 6.80
C LYS A 262 -6.01 -15.90 6.94
N ASN A 263 -5.27 -15.90 5.84
CA ASN A 263 -3.85 -16.20 5.82
C ASN A 263 -2.94 -15.03 6.20
N ILE A 264 -3.45 -13.80 6.32
CA ILE A 264 -2.62 -12.60 6.55
C ILE A 264 -1.90 -12.61 7.91
N ARG A 265 -2.24 -13.54 8.82
CA ARG A 265 -1.65 -13.65 10.17
C ARG A 265 -1.79 -12.32 10.94
N LEU A 266 -3.04 -11.88 11.15
CA LEU A 266 -3.41 -10.54 11.66
C LEU A 266 -2.57 -10.06 12.86
N ASN A 267 -2.32 -10.89 13.87
CA ASN A 267 -1.50 -10.48 15.03
C ASN A 267 -0.09 -10.02 14.65
N ARG A 268 0.51 -10.63 13.62
CA ARG A 268 1.84 -10.24 13.13
C ARG A 268 1.77 -8.96 12.30
N LEU A 269 0.69 -8.73 11.56
CA LEU A 269 0.44 -7.45 10.89
C LEU A 269 0.27 -6.32 11.91
N LEU A 270 -0.56 -6.55 12.95
CA LEU A 270 -0.76 -5.61 14.06
C LEU A 270 0.56 -5.26 14.75
N HIS A 271 1.46 -6.23 14.91
CA HIS A 271 2.81 -5.98 15.42
C HIS A 271 3.57 -4.96 14.55
N TYR A 272 3.60 -5.11 13.22
CA TYR A 272 4.34 -4.18 12.36
C TYR A 272 3.70 -2.79 12.28
N TRP A 273 2.37 -2.70 12.28
CA TRP A 273 1.70 -1.40 12.43
C TRP A 273 2.00 -0.75 13.78
N LEU A 274 2.03 -1.55 14.86
CA LEU A 274 2.43 -1.06 16.18
C LEU A 274 3.87 -0.55 16.18
N MET A 275 4.82 -1.26 15.58
CA MET A 275 6.21 -0.79 15.45
C MET A 275 6.28 0.54 14.72
N PHE A 276 5.54 0.69 13.62
CA PHE A 276 5.42 1.97 12.92
C PHE A 276 4.92 3.09 13.83
N PHE A 277 3.84 2.88 14.59
CA PHE A 277 3.32 3.90 15.51
C PHE A 277 4.23 4.18 16.71
N ILE A 278 4.98 3.20 17.21
CA ILE A 278 6.03 3.46 18.21
C ILE A 278 7.09 4.39 17.61
N GLY A 279 7.46 4.19 16.34
CA GLY A 279 8.35 5.09 15.60
C GLY A 279 7.85 6.53 15.56
N VAL A 280 6.57 6.70 15.22
CA VAL A 280 5.87 8.00 15.25
C VAL A 280 5.92 8.63 16.65
N GLY A 281 5.65 7.84 17.70
CA GLY A 281 5.73 8.30 19.09
C GLY A 281 7.13 8.72 19.51
N ILE A 282 8.17 7.99 19.10
CA ILE A 282 9.57 8.35 19.35
C ILE A 282 9.92 9.67 18.68
N ALA A 283 9.51 9.88 17.42
CA ALA A 283 9.72 11.15 16.74
C ALA A 283 9.07 12.31 17.52
N TYR A 284 7.87 12.09 18.07
CA TYR A 284 7.18 13.10 18.86
C TYR A 284 7.91 13.43 20.17
N ILE A 285 8.35 12.41 20.91
CA ILE A 285 9.07 12.58 22.18
C ILE A 285 10.43 13.27 21.97
N VAL A 286 11.14 12.94 20.88
CA VAL A 286 12.52 13.43 20.68
C VAL A 286 12.55 14.81 20.03
N PHE A 287 11.67 15.09 19.07
CA PHE A 287 11.73 16.31 18.26
C PHE A 287 10.59 17.30 18.53
N MET A 288 9.53 16.88 19.24
CA MET A 288 8.30 17.67 19.44
C MET A 288 7.85 18.38 18.16
N PRO A 289 7.71 17.66 17.04
CA PRO A 289 7.31 18.26 15.78
C PRO A 289 5.91 18.85 15.91
N ASN A 290 5.67 19.97 15.25
CA ASN A 290 4.32 20.51 15.05
C ASN A 290 3.55 19.61 14.08
N PHE A 291 3.10 18.46 14.58
CA PHE A 291 2.34 17.47 13.84
C PHE A 291 0.85 17.65 14.10
N ASN A 292 0.10 17.98 13.06
CA ASN A 292 -1.36 18.10 13.11
C ASN A 292 -2.02 16.99 12.28
N LEU A 293 -3.13 16.45 12.77
CA LEU A 293 -3.97 15.48 12.05
C LEU A 293 -4.85 16.18 11.00
N ILE A 294 -4.21 16.84 10.04
CA ILE A 294 -4.88 17.40 8.87
C ILE A 294 -5.19 16.29 7.84
N TYR A 295 -6.13 16.56 6.93
CA TYR A 295 -6.58 15.64 5.87
C TYR A 295 -5.42 14.89 5.19
N TRP A 296 -4.40 15.63 4.72
CA TRP A 296 -3.26 15.04 4.01
C TRP A 296 -2.40 14.12 4.87
N ASN A 297 -2.24 14.43 6.16
CA ASN A 297 -1.47 13.60 7.07
C ASN A 297 -2.22 12.31 7.44
N ILE A 298 -3.55 12.39 7.55
CA ILE A 298 -4.38 11.20 7.74
C ILE A 298 -4.23 10.26 6.53
N LEU A 299 -4.29 10.80 5.31
CA LEU A 299 -4.07 10.02 4.10
C LEU A 299 -2.64 9.45 4.03
N ALA A 300 -1.63 10.22 4.44
CA ALA A 300 -0.25 9.76 4.49
C ALA A 300 -0.07 8.55 5.41
N LEU A 301 -0.64 8.62 6.62
CA LEU A 301 -0.61 7.53 7.58
C LEU A 301 -1.38 6.31 7.07
N LEU A 302 -2.57 6.51 6.50
CA LEU A 302 -3.35 5.42 5.89
C LEU A 302 -2.57 4.73 4.77
N LEU A 303 -1.92 5.49 3.90
CA LEU A 303 -1.11 4.96 2.81
C LEU A 303 0.10 4.18 3.33
N MET A 304 0.72 4.61 4.43
CA MET A 304 1.76 3.85 5.11
C MET A 304 1.25 2.53 5.69
N LEU A 305 0.07 2.52 6.33
CA LEU A 305 -0.54 1.29 6.84
C LEU A 305 -0.86 0.30 5.71
N ILE A 306 -1.38 0.79 4.58
CA ILE A 306 -1.61 -0.01 3.37
C ILE A 306 -0.28 -0.60 2.86
N SER A 307 0.77 0.22 2.76
CA SER A 307 2.08 -0.21 2.27
C SER A 307 2.70 -1.30 3.15
N ILE A 308 2.62 -1.14 4.49
CA ILE A 308 3.07 -2.15 5.46
C ILE A 308 2.25 -3.43 5.34
N ALA A 309 0.92 -3.34 5.18
CA ALA A 309 0.06 -4.51 5.04
C ALA A 309 0.34 -5.30 3.76
N CYS A 310 0.52 -4.60 2.63
CA CYS A 310 0.92 -5.22 1.36
C CYS A 310 2.30 -5.89 1.48
N SER A 311 3.26 -5.19 2.09
CA SER A 311 4.61 -5.69 2.35
C SER A 311 4.59 -6.98 3.18
N TRP A 312 3.84 -6.99 4.28
CA TRP A 312 3.67 -8.15 5.13
C TRP A 312 2.94 -9.31 4.43
N ALA A 313 1.84 -9.05 3.75
CA ALA A 313 1.07 -10.07 3.04
C ALA A 313 1.91 -10.76 1.95
N LYS A 314 2.74 -10.02 1.23
CA LYS A 314 3.70 -10.59 0.26
C LYS A 314 4.73 -11.48 0.95
N ALA A 315 5.28 -11.05 2.09
CA ALA A 315 6.24 -11.86 2.85
C ALA A 315 5.61 -13.17 3.36
N VAL A 316 4.34 -13.14 3.76
CA VAL A 316 3.57 -14.34 4.13
C VAL A 316 3.40 -15.27 2.94
N GLY A 317 2.96 -14.78 1.78
CA GLY A 317 2.77 -15.61 0.59
C GLY A 317 4.08 -16.22 0.09
N GLU A 318 5.19 -15.48 0.12
CA GLU A 318 6.53 -16.01 -0.20
C GLU A 318 6.92 -17.12 0.79
N ASN A 319 6.70 -16.89 2.08
CA ASN A 319 6.97 -17.86 3.13
C ASN A 319 6.16 -19.15 2.93
N ASP A 320 4.87 -19.06 2.62
CA ASP A 320 4.03 -20.24 2.39
C ASP A 320 4.48 -21.06 1.16
N ILE A 321 4.91 -20.40 0.07
CA ILE A 321 5.43 -21.09 -1.11
C ILE A 321 6.68 -21.90 -0.75
N ILE A 322 7.61 -21.30 -0.02
CA ILE A 322 8.91 -21.91 0.30
C ILE A 322 8.79 -22.99 1.37
N ASP A 323 7.89 -22.80 2.33
CA ASP A 323 7.69 -23.72 3.44
C ASP A 323 6.55 -24.71 3.22
N LYS A 324 6.00 -24.80 2.00
CA LYS A 324 4.89 -25.71 1.65
C LYS A 324 5.06 -27.12 2.25
N ASN A 325 6.25 -27.72 2.13
CA ASN A 325 6.50 -29.07 2.65
C ASN A 325 6.56 -29.15 4.18
N ILE A 326 7.04 -28.10 4.85
CA ILE A 326 7.03 -27.99 6.33
C ILE A 326 5.59 -27.81 6.81
N ASP A 327 4.84 -26.94 6.13
CA ASP A 327 3.46 -26.60 6.48
C ASP A 327 2.47 -27.72 6.22
N CYS A 328 2.75 -28.66 5.30
CA CYS A 328 1.98 -29.90 5.19
C CYS A 328 1.92 -30.70 6.51
N ILE A 329 2.93 -30.56 7.37
CA ILE A 329 3.01 -31.24 8.67
C ILE A 329 2.47 -30.32 9.76
N SER A 330 3.06 -29.14 9.92
CA SER A 330 2.79 -28.28 11.09
C SER A 330 1.54 -27.42 10.94
N ASN A 331 1.15 -27.08 9.70
CA ASN A 331 0.08 -26.13 9.45
C ASN A 331 -0.84 -26.56 8.29
N PRO A 332 -1.44 -27.77 8.35
CA PRO A 332 -2.20 -28.36 7.23
C PRO A 332 -3.46 -27.55 6.86
N THR A 333 -3.89 -26.63 7.73
CA THR A 333 -5.06 -25.78 7.50
C THR A 333 -4.79 -24.55 6.64
N ARG A 334 -3.53 -24.25 6.29
CA ARG A 334 -3.18 -23.06 5.50
C ARG A 334 -3.79 -23.12 4.08
N PRO A 335 -4.24 -21.99 3.51
CA PRO A 335 -4.89 -21.97 2.21
C PRO A 335 -4.09 -22.60 1.07
N LEU A 336 -2.78 -22.39 1.04
CA LEU A 336 -1.91 -22.98 0.02
C LEU A 336 -1.83 -24.51 0.12
N ILE A 337 -1.90 -25.07 1.34
CA ILE A 337 -1.88 -26.52 1.59
C ILE A 337 -3.24 -27.14 1.22
N LYS A 338 -4.33 -26.44 1.53
CA LYS A 338 -5.69 -26.83 1.14
C LYS A 338 -5.98 -26.65 -0.36
N ASN A 339 -5.05 -26.11 -1.14
CA ASN A 339 -5.24 -25.71 -2.54
C ASN A 339 -6.41 -24.72 -2.72
N GLU A 340 -6.74 -23.93 -1.70
CA GLU A 340 -7.74 -22.85 -1.80
C GLU A 340 -7.22 -21.72 -2.71
N ILE A 341 -5.90 -21.51 -2.71
CA ILE A 341 -5.16 -20.60 -3.59
C ILE A 341 -3.98 -21.39 -4.17
N THR A 342 -3.76 -21.31 -5.49
CA THR A 342 -2.66 -22.05 -6.13
C THR A 342 -1.31 -21.37 -5.91
N ILE A 343 -0.20 -22.08 -6.17
CA ILE A 343 1.16 -21.51 -6.11
C ILE A 343 1.31 -20.35 -7.10
N GLU A 344 0.81 -20.52 -8.33
CA GLU A 344 0.88 -19.49 -9.36
C GLU A 344 0.08 -18.24 -8.97
N GLU A 345 -1.11 -18.42 -8.41
CA GLU A 345 -1.92 -17.32 -7.89
C GLU A 345 -1.22 -16.60 -6.74
N THR A 346 -0.58 -17.34 -5.85
CA THR A 346 0.21 -16.76 -4.75
C THR A 346 1.40 -15.96 -5.28
N LYS A 347 2.11 -16.45 -6.32
CA LYS A 347 3.19 -15.71 -6.98
C LYS A 347 2.70 -14.42 -7.62
N ASN A 348 1.57 -14.47 -8.32
CA ASN A 348 0.95 -13.31 -8.95
C ASN A 348 0.48 -12.27 -7.92
N LEU A 349 -0.15 -12.72 -6.83
CA LEU A 349 -0.54 -11.86 -5.71
C LEU A 349 0.68 -11.22 -5.05
N ASN A 350 1.75 -12.00 -4.80
CA ASN A 350 2.99 -11.47 -4.24
C ASN A 350 3.59 -10.36 -5.11
N LEU A 351 3.58 -10.51 -6.44
CA LEU A 351 4.06 -9.47 -7.35
C LEU A 351 3.22 -8.19 -7.23
N ILE A 352 1.89 -8.31 -7.25
CA ILE A 352 0.98 -7.16 -7.12
C ILE A 352 1.16 -6.47 -5.77
N LEU A 353 1.20 -7.23 -4.68
CA LEU A 353 1.38 -6.71 -3.32
C LEU A 353 2.76 -6.04 -3.15
N PHE A 354 3.81 -6.58 -3.75
CA PHE A 354 5.13 -5.96 -3.75
C PHE A 354 5.10 -4.60 -4.45
N ILE A 355 4.53 -4.51 -5.66
CA ILE A 355 4.38 -3.26 -6.40
C ILE A 355 3.57 -2.24 -5.59
N LEU A 356 2.44 -2.63 -5.02
CA LEU A 356 1.63 -1.75 -4.18
C LEU A 356 2.39 -1.26 -2.94
N ALA A 357 3.13 -2.13 -2.27
CA ALA A 357 3.88 -1.77 -1.07
C ALA A 357 4.96 -0.72 -1.37
N ILE A 358 5.75 -0.92 -2.43
CA ILE A 358 6.83 0.01 -2.78
C ILE A 358 6.30 1.31 -3.39
N THR A 359 5.25 1.26 -4.23
CA THR A 359 4.66 2.46 -4.83
C THR A 359 3.98 3.32 -3.76
N GLY A 360 3.22 2.72 -2.84
CA GLY A 360 2.59 3.45 -1.75
C GLY A 360 3.62 4.15 -0.85
N ALA A 361 4.73 3.47 -0.55
CA ALA A 361 5.82 4.05 0.22
C ALA A 361 6.54 5.19 -0.53
N LEU A 362 6.77 5.00 -1.84
CA LEU A 362 7.44 5.99 -2.69
C LEU A 362 6.63 7.28 -2.83
N ILE A 363 5.30 7.21 -2.84
CA ILE A 363 4.41 8.39 -2.82
C ILE A 363 4.64 9.23 -1.57
N ILE A 364 4.88 8.59 -0.41
CA ILE A 364 5.13 9.30 0.84
C ILE A 364 6.52 9.93 0.83
N SER A 365 7.55 9.11 0.61
CA SER A 365 8.95 9.56 0.66
C SER A 365 9.91 8.49 0.13
N TYR A 366 11.05 8.88 -0.44
CA TYR A 366 12.12 7.91 -0.76
C TYR A 366 12.65 7.18 0.50
N HIS A 367 12.61 7.79 1.69
CA HIS A 367 12.96 7.10 2.95
C HIS A 367 11.99 5.94 3.23
N ALA A 368 10.69 6.20 3.10
CA ALA A 368 9.68 5.16 3.29
C ALA A 368 9.84 4.02 2.28
N PHE A 369 10.11 4.35 1.02
CA PHE A 369 10.45 3.37 -0.01
C PHE A 369 11.65 2.49 0.40
N ILE A 370 12.75 3.10 0.86
CA ILE A 370 13.95 2.37 1.30
C ILE A 370 13.64 1.44 2.47
N PHE A 371 12.91 1.89 3.50
CA PHE A 371 12.59 1.04 4.64
C PHE A 371 11.64 -0.12 4.28
N ILE A 372 10.65 0.12 3.41
CA ILE A 372 9.77 -0.96 2.92
C ILE A 372 10.57 -1.97 2.07
N LEU A 373 11.48 -1.50 1.22
CA LEU A 373 12.36 -2.37 0.45
C LEU A 373 13.31 -3.16 1.36
N PHE A 374 13.90 -2.51 2.37
CA PHE A 374 14.79 -3.16 3.33
C PHE A 374 14.05 -4.23 4.14
N PHE A 375 12.81 -3.97 4.55
CA PHE A 375 11.95 -4.99 5.16
C PHE A 375 11.74 -6.21 4.24
N GLN A 376 11.52 -5.98 2.95
CA GLN A 376 11.39 -7.06 1.96
C GLN A 376 12.68 -7.86 1.79
N ILE A 377 13.83 -7.17 1.77
CA ILE A 377 15.15 -7.82 1.72
C ILE A 377 15.33 -8.71 2.95
N ILE A 378 15.05 -8.20 4.16
CA ILE A 378 15.15 -8.99 5.41
C ILE A 378 14.30 -10.26 5.33
N TYR A 379 13.05 -10.16 4.87
CA TYR A 379 12.16 -11.32 4.75
C TYR A 379 12.59 -12.31 3.67
N SER A 380 13.15 -11.82 2.57
CA SER A 380 13.73 -12.68 1.55
C SER A 380 14.95 -13.43 2.08
N LEU A 381 15.87 -12.76 2.78
CA LEU A 381 17.03 -13.38 3.44
C LEU A 381 16.60 -14.39 4.52
N TYR A 382 15.53 -14.08 5.25
CA TYR A 382 14.95 -14.94 6.26
C TYR A 382 14.40 -16.25 5.67
N SER A 383 13.58 -16.16 4.60
CA SER A 383 12.79 -17.30 4.10
C SER A 383 13.40 -18.01 2.89
N SER A 384 14.08 -17.30 2.00
CA SER A 384 14.33 -17.73 0.62
C SER A 384 15.72 -18.35 0.40
N PRO A 385 15.85 -19.40 -0.43
CA PRO A 385 17.16 -19.93 -0.85
C PRO A 385 18.00 -18.89 -1.62
N PRO A 386 19.34 -19.00 -1.61
CA PRO A 386 20.13 -20.07 -0.98
C PRO A 386 20.33 -19.88 0.54
N LEU A 387 20.17 -18.65 1.06
CA LEU A 387 20.55 -18.34 2.44
C LEU A 387 19.58 -18.92 3.47
N LYS A 388 18.27 -18.72 3.31
CA LYS A 388 17.20 -19.21 4.20
C LYS A 388 17.61 -19.15 5.69
N LEU A 389 17.99 -17.95 6.13
CA LEU A 389 18.68 -17.71 7.41
C LEU A 389 17.86 -18.11 8.64
N LYS A 390 16.54 -18.29 8.50
CA LYS A 390 15.69 -18.81 9.57
C LYS A 390 16.10 -20.20 10.09
N ARG A 391 16.94 -20.94 9.34
CA ARG A 391 17.52 -22.23 9.78
C ARG A 391 18.56 -22.08 10.90
N ILE A 392 19.14 -20.89 11.04
CA ILE A 392 20.16 -20.59 12.05
C ILE A 392 19.47 -20.03 13.29
N MET A 393 19.63 -20.71 14.41
CA MET A 393 18.90 -20.48 15.66
C MET A 393 18.87 -19.01 16.11
N ILE A 394 20.01 -18.32 16.06
CA ILE A 394 20.13 -16.92 16.51
C ILE A 394 19.68 -15.93 15.42
N LEU A 395 19.95 -16.23 14.14
CA LEU A 395 19.61 -15.31 13.04
C LEU A 395 18.10 -15.27 12.78
N ASN A 396 17.38 -16.36 13.05
CA ASN A 396 15.92 -16.42 12.93
C ASN A 396 15.22 -15.28 13.71
N PRO A 397 15.33 -15.20 15.05
CA PRO A 397 14.69 -14.13 15.80
C PRO A 397 15.36 -12.76 15.59
N PHE A 398 16.67 -12.70 15.32
CA PHE A 398 17.38 -11.45 15.04
C PHE A 398 16.86 -10.73 13.79
N LEU A 399 16.60 -11.45 12.70
CA LEU A 399 16.04 -10.85 11.49
C LEU A 399 14.62 -10.29 11.71
N ILE A 400 13.83 -10.90 12.60
CA ILE A 400 12.51 -10.37 12.96
C ILE A 400 12.68 -9.11 13.84
N ALA A 401 13.66 -9.09 14.74
CA ALA A 401 14.01 -7.89 15.49
C ALA A 401 14.44 -6.75 14.56
N LEU A 402 15.28 -7.04 13.57
CA LEU A 402 15.72 -6.10 12.54
C LEU A 402 14.53 -5.59 11.69
N ALA A 403 13.62 -6.48 11.26
CA ALA A 403 12.42 -6.08 10.54
C ALA A 403 11.49 -5.17 11.39
N SER A 404 11.42 -5.43 12.70
CA SER A 404 10.65 -4.62 13.65
C SER A 404 11.27 -3.23 13.83
N LEU A 405 12.59 -3.16 13.98
CA LEU A 405 13.35 -1.91 13.99
C LEU A 405 13.14 -1.10 12.71
N THR A 406 13.21 -1.75 11.54
CA THR A 406 12.94 -1.12 10.24
C THR A 406 11.57 -0.46 10.18
N MET A 407 10.51 -1.12 10.67
CA MET A 407 9.16 -0.54 10.70
C MET A 407 9.03 0.65 11.67
N MET A 408 9.74 0.61 12.79
CA MET A 408 9.78 1.71 13.74
C MET A 408 10.60 2.90 13.22
N MET A 409 11.73 2.66 12.55
CA MET A 409 12.46 3.72 11.85
C MET A 409 11.61 4.34 10.74
N LEU A 410 10.88 3.52 9.98
CA LEU A 410 9.92 3.99 8.99
C LEU A 410 8.90 4.96 9.59
N GLY A 411 8.32 4.65 10.75
CA GLY A 411 7.39 5.56 11.44
C GLY A 411 8.05 6.87 11.86
N PHE A 412 9.26 6.79 12.42
CA PHE A 412 10.02 7.96 12.86
C PHE A 412 10.37 8.91 11.69
N PHE A 413 10.93 8.39 10.60
CA PHE A 413 11.33 9.18 9.43
C PHE A 413 10.13 9.61 8.57
N THR A 414 8.95 9.00 8.75
CA THR A 414 7.72 9.52 8.14
C THR A 414 7.31 10.87 8.74
N ILE A 415 7.55 11.06 10.05
CA ILE A 415 7.19 12.28 10.78
C ILE A 415 8.28 13.34 10.68
N ILE A 416 9.55 12.94 10.70
CA ILE A 416 10.70 13.83 10.55
C ILE A 416 11.43 13.49 9.24
N PRO A 417 10.88 13.87 8.07
CA PRO A 417 11.35 13.43 6.75
C PRO A 417 12.74 13.97 6.36
N THR A 418 13.23 15.00 7.05
CA THR A 418 14.55 15.60 6.85
C THR A 418 15.59 15.13 7.88
N ALA A 419 15.22 14.24 8.80
CA ALA A 419 16.14 13.71 9.79
C ALA A 419 17.20 12.80 9.16
N GLN A 420 18.40 12.82 9.72
CA GLN A 420 19.47 11.87 9.42
C GLN A 420 19.31 10.58 10.23
N LEU A 421 19.84 9.47 9.72
CA LEU A 421 19.75 8.15 10.38
C LEU A 421 20.30 8.15 11.83
N ILE A 422 21.39 8.91 12.07
CA ILE A 422 22.04 9.02 13.38
C ILE A 422 21.13 9.65 14.46
N GLN A 423 20.09 10.38 14.03
CA GLN A 423 19.14 11.02 14.94
C GLN A 423 18.11 10.03 15.52
N PHE A 424 18.03 8.82 14.98
CA PHE A 424 17.22 7.77 15.60
C PHE A 424 17.90 7.28 16.91
N PRO A 425 17.20 7.26 18.07
CA PRO A 425 17.86 7.00 19.35
C PRO A 425 18.54 5.62 19.44
N GLY A 426 19.86 5.60 19.61
CA GLY A 426 20.66 4.36 19.68
C GLY A 426 20.27 3.40 20.82
N LYS A 427 19.75 3.93 21.94
CA LYS A 427 19.19 3.11 23.03
C LYS A 427 18.00 2.28 22.56
N ILE A 428 17.15 2.85 21.71
CA ILE A 428 15.99 2.14 21.16
C ILE A 428 16.45 1.09 20.16
N ILE A 429 17.43 1.39 19.29
CA ILE A 429 18.04 0.39 18.40
C ILE A 429 18.51 -0.83 19.20
N THR A 430 19.30 -0.60 20.24
CA THR A 430 19.86 -1.64 21.11
C THR A 430 18.75 -2.44 21.80
N LEU A 431 17.79 -1.73 22.41
CA LEU A 431 16.65 -2.35 23.08
C LEU A 431 15.85 -3.24 22.13
N THR A 432 15.48 -2.74 20.95
CA THR A 432 14.69 -3.47 19.97
C THR A 432 15.42 -4.70 19.45
N LEU A 433 16.69 -4.57 19.08
CA LEU A 433 17.46 -5.71 18.59
C LEU A 433 17.60 -6.80 19.65
N ILE A 434 17.94 -6.47 20.89
CA ILE A 434 18.12 -7.47 21.95
C ILE A 434 16.78 -8.03 22.41
N ALA A 435 15.82 -7.19 22.78
CA ALA A 435 14.56 -7.62 23.36
C ALA A 435 13.74 -8.48 22.39
N PHE A 436 13.64 -8.10 21.11
CA PHE A 436 12.91 -8.93 20.15
C PHE A 436 13.66 -10.21 19.77
N THR A 437 15.00 -10.20 19.73
CA THR A 437 15.80 -11.42 19.50
C THR A 437 15.55 -12.45 20.60
N LEU A 438 15.39 -11.99 21.85
CA LEU A 438 15.04 -12.85 22.97
C LEU A 438 13.56 -13.27 22.95
N GLY A 439 12.66 -12.31 22.74
CA GLY A 439 11.23 -12.49 22.94
C GLY A 439 10.51 -13.27 21.83
N VAL A 440 10.91 -13.17 20.56
CA VAL A 440 10.07 -13.66 19.45
C VAL A 440 10.14 -15.18 19.21
N ASN A 441 10.96 -15.91 19.99
CA ASN A 441 11.16 -17.35 19.84
C ASN A 441 9.88 -18.18 20.10
N PHE A 442 8.86 -17.62 20.75
CA PHE A 442 7.56 -18.30 20.96
C PHE A 442 6.89 -18.77 19.67
N LYS A 443 7.20 -18.11 18.54
CA LYS A 443 6.63 -18.46 17.24
C LYS A 443 6.99 -19.90 16.80
N ASP A 444 8.13 -20.42 17.27
CA ASP A 444 8.69 -21.71 16.83
C ASP A 444 8.03 -22.90 17.54
N ILE A 445 7.29 -22.66 18.64
CA ILE A 445 6.66 -23.70 19.46
C ILE A 445 5.58 -24.48 18.67
N LYS A 446 4.89 -23.84 17.73
CA LYS A 446 3.86 -24.50 16.92
C LYS A 446 4.44 -25.31 15.74
N ASP A 447 5.72 -25.10 15.41
CA ASP A 447 6.35 -25.64 14.21
C ASP A 447 7.36 -26.76 14.54
N ILE A 448 7.40 -27.24 15.80
CA ILE A 448 8.39 -28.23 16.31
C ILE A 448 8.50 -29.48 15.42
N GLU A 449 7.37 -30.11 15.09
CA GLU A 449 7.36 -31.36 14.31
C GLU A 449 7.90 -31.16 12.89
N GLY A 450 7.50 -30.06 12.24
CA GLY A 450 7.95 -29.71 10.89
C GLY A 450 9.42 -29.31 10.89
N ASP A 451 9.84 -28.46 11.82
CA ASP A 451 11.22 -28.02 11.97
C ASP A 451 12.17 -29.21 12.22
N LYS A 452 11.76 -30.15 13.07
CA LYS A 452 12.52 -31.38 13.34
C LYS A 452 12.71 -32.22 12.07
N LYS A 453 11.65 -32.40 11.26
CA LYS A 453 11.71 -33.19 10.02
C LYS A 453 12.57 -32.53 8.93
N PHE A 454 12.67 -31.20 8.92
CA PHE A 454 13.47 -30.44 7.95
C PHE A 454 14.82 -29.96 8.50
N ASN A 455 15.29 -30.52 9.62
CA ASN A 455 16.57 -30.21 10.26
C ASN A 455 16.76 -28.71 10.55
N ILE A 456 15.69 -28.03 10.97
CA ILE A 456 15.71 -26.64 11.42
C ILE A 456 15.97 -26.65 12.92
N LYS A 457 17.11 -26.11 13.33
CA LYS A 457 17.55 -26.11 14.74
C LYS A 457 16.95 -24.93 15.51
N THR A 458 15.67 -25.03 15.86
CA THR A 458 15.03 -24.10 16.81
C THR A 458 15.22 -24.55 18.25
N ILE A 459 15.07 -23.65 19.22
CA ILE A 459 15.20 -23.95 20.66
C ILE A 459 14.35 -25.18 21.07
N PRO A 460 13.06 -25.29 20.74
CA PRO A 460 12.26 -26.44 21.16
C PRO A 460 12.59 -27.73 20.41
N VAL A 461 13.25 -27.67 19.25
CA VAL A 461 13.77 -28.86 18.55
C VAL A 461 15.04 -29.38 19.22
N VAL A 462 15.94 -28.48 19.64
CA VAL A 462 17.23 -28.85 20.26
C VAL A 462 17.06 -29.32 21.70
N PHE A 463 16.27 -28.62 22.52
CA PHE A 463 16.13 -28.89 23.95
C PHE A 463 14.88 -29.73 24.28
N GLY A 464 14.07 -30.07 23.28
CA GLY A 464 12.76 -30.71 23.44
C GLY A 464 11.68 -29.72 23.89
N GLU A 465 10.41 -30.12 23.76
CA GLU A 465 9.27 -29.19 23.95
C GLU A 465 9.21 -28.59 25.36
N LYS A 466 9.37 -29.41 26.41
CA LYS A 466 9.27 -28.95 27.81
C LYS A 466 10.33 -27.92 28.16
N TRP A 467 11.60 -28.25 27.93
CA TRP A 467 12.71 -27.34 28.22
C TRP A 467 12.78 -26.18 27.23
N GLY A 468 12.43 -26.42 25.96
CA GLY A 468 12.33 -25.37 24.94
C GLY A 468 11.30 -24.30 25.30
N LYS A 469 10.09 -24.68 25.72
CA LYS A 469 9.07 -23.74 26.23
C LYS A 469 9.57 -22.96 27.45
N PHE A 470 10.24 -23.63 28.38
CA PHE A 470 10.80 -22.98 29.57
C PHE A 470 11.87 -21.93 29.21
N ILE A 471 12.82 -22.28 28.33
CA ILE A 471 13.88 -21.39 27.86
C ILE A 471 13.26 -20.19 27.13
N ILE A 472 12.36 -20.43 26.19
CA ILE A 472 11.67 -19.37 25.43
C ILE A 472 10.88 -18.46 26.37
N GLY A 473 10.13 -19.01 27.32
CA GLY A 473 9.39 -18.24 28.31
C GLY A 473 10.33 -17.35 29.15
N SER A 474 11.47 -17.89 29.56
CA SER A 474 12.47 -17.15 30.35
C SER A 474 13.08 -16.00 29.53
N MET A 475 13.45 -16.26 28.28
CA MET A 475 13.95 -15.22 27.36
C MET A 475 12.90 -14.14 27.10
N PHE A 476 11.63 -14.53 26.96
CA PHE A 476 10.51 -13.60 26.83
C PHE A 476 10.35 -12.71 28.06
N PHE A 477 10.42 -13.29 29.26
CA PHE A 477 10.38 -12.52 30.51
C PHE A 477 11.54 -11.52 30.59
N VAL A 478 12.78 -11.98 30.30
CA VAL A 478 13.97 -11.12 30.29
C VAL A 478 13.82 -9.99 29.27
N ALA A 479 13.29 -10.25 28.08
CA ALA A 479 13.06 -9.23 27.07
C ALA A 479 12.19 -8.07 27.57
N PHE A 480 11.18 -8.36 28.40
CA PHE A 480 10.30 -7.35 28.98
C PHE A 480 11.03 -6.57 30.06
N MET A 481 11.81 -7.26 30.90
CA MET A 481 12.61 -6.62 31.97
C MET A 481 13.70 -5.69 31.42
N LEU A 482 14.22 -5.92 30.21
CA LEU A 482 15.21 -5.05 29.58
C LEU A 482 14.67 -3.65 29.28
N VAL A 483 13.36 -3.48 29.04
CA VAL A 483 12.76 -2.17 28.72
C VAL A 483 12.94 -1.15 29.86
N PRO A 484 12.47 -1.38 31.11
CA PRO A 484 12.67 -0.43 32.21
C PRO A 484 14.14 -0.21 32.53
N ILE A 485 14.99 -1.23 32.34
CA ILE A 485 16.44 -1.14 32.63
C ILE A 485 17.15 -0.24 31.61
N ILE A 486 16.93 -0.46 30.32
CA ILE A 486 17.61 0.30 29.25
C ILE A 486 17.05 1.72 29.15
N LEU A 487 15.74 1.89 29.32
CA LEU A 487 15.10 3.21 29.33
C LEU A 487 15.36 3.97 30.64
N LYS A 488 15.78 3.28 31.71
CA LYS A 488 15.94 3.81 33.07
C LYS A 488 14.64 4.36 33.67
N GLU A 489 13.53 3.67 33.41
CA GLU A 489 12.18 4.06 33.85
C GLU A 489 11.62 3.02 34.82
N LEU A 490 11.82 3.20 36.13
CA LEU A 490 11.45 2.22 37.16
C LEU A 490 9.93 1.94 37.24
N ILE A 491 9.09 2.90 36.86
CA ILE A 491 7.62 2.74 36.85
C ILE A 491 7.21 1.62 35.87
N LEU A 492 7.98 1.41 34.79
CA LEU A 492 7.72 0.35 33.82
C LEU A 492 8.12 -1.06 34.31
N LEU A 493 8.75 -1.17 35.48
CA LEU A 493 9.15 -2.46 36.07
C LEU A 493 7.93 -3.30 36.46
N LEU A 494 6.92 -2.69 37.08
CA LEU A 494 5.69 -3.40 37.49
C LEU A 494 4.95 -4.02 36.29
N PRO A 495 4.62 -3.28 35.22
CA PRO A 495 3.99 -3.88 34.05
C PRO A 495 4.93 -4.87 33.33
N ALA A 496 6.26 -4.68 33.37
CA ALA A 496 7.22 -5.64 32.78
C ALA A 496 7.14 -7.00 33.49
N VAL A 497 7.17 -7.01 34.82
CA VAL A 497 7.05 -8.23 35.63
C VAL A 497 5.69 -8.90 35.39
N LEU A 498 4.61 -8.12 35.41
CA LEU A 498 3.25 -8.64 35.23
C LEU A 498 3.08 -9.29 33.85
N PHE A 499 3.31 -8.56 32.77
CA PHE A 499 3.04 -9.04 31.41
C PHE A 499 4.12 -10.01 30.91
N GLY A 500 5.38 -9.82 31.32
CA GLY A 500 6.44 -10.80 31.09
C GLY A 500 6.12 -12.13 31.78
N GLY A 501 5.66 -12.08 33.03
CA GLY A 501 5.25 -13.26 33.80
C GLY A 501 4.05 -13.97 33.19
N LEU A 502 3.01 -13.23 32.79
CA LEU A 502 1.87 -13.78 32.04
C LEU A 502 2.33 -14.42 30.73
N GLY A 503 3.23 -13.79 29.99
CA GLY A 503 3.83 -14.34 28.78
C GLY A 503 4.56 -15.67 29.03
N PHE A 504 5.40 -15.72 30.07
CA PHE A 504 6.06 -16.96 30.51
C PHE A 504 5.03 -18.08 30.78
N LEU A 505 3.97 -17.77 31.53
CA LEU A 505 2.91 -18.74 31.84
C LEU A 505 2.17 -19.20 30.59
N PHE A 506 1.85 -18.29 29.67
CA PHE A 506 1.16 -18.62 28.41
C PHE A 506 2.01 -19.48 27.47
N ILE A 507 3.31 -19.22 27.40
CA ILE A 507 4.27 -20.03 26.63
C ILE A 507 4.37 -21.46 27.18
N ASN A 508 4.35 -21.61 28.50
CA ASN A 508 4.48 -22.90 29.18
C ASN A 508 3.14 -23.66 29.35
N LYS A 509 2.02 -23.13 28.83
CA LYS A 509 0.75 -23.87 28.83
C LYS A 509 0.88 -25.19 28.07
N LYS A 510 0.23 -26.24 28.60
CA LYS A 510 0.14 -27.57 27.95
C LYS A 510 -0.41 -27.43 26.53
N GLN A 511 -1.53 -26.74 26.37
CA GLN A 511 -2.06 -26.33 25.07
C GLN A 511 -1.58 -24.91 24.76
N TYR A 512 -0.52 -24.82 23.98
CA TYR A 512 0.07 -23.54 23.59
C TYR A 512 -0.86 -22.75 22.66
N GLN A 513 -0.99 -21.44 22.91
CA GLN A 513 -1.79 -20.53 22.09
C GLN A 513 -1.04 -19.23 21.83
N GLU A 514 -0.53 -19.06 20.61
CA GLU A 514 0.24 -17.88 20.17
C GLU A 514 -0.51 -16.55 20.43
N LYS A 515 -1.84 -16.55 20.31
CA LYS A 515 -2.68 -15.35 20.54
C LYS A 515 -2.57 -14.79 21.96
N LEU A 516 -2.42 -15.64 22.99
CA LEU A 516 -2.30 -15.19 24.37
C LEU A 516 -0.96 -14.51 24.65
N VAL A 517 0.11 -15.01 24.02
CA VAL A 517 1.43 -14.38 24.09
C VAL A 517 1.41 -12.99 23.44
N PHE A 518 0.76 -12.86 22.27
CA PHE A 518 0.53 -11.56 21.64
C PHE A 518 -0.29 -10.61 22.52
N LEU A 519 -1.32 -11.11 23.23
CA LEU A 519 -2.10 -10.29 24.14
C LEU A 519 -1.24 -9.69 25.27
N ALA A 520 -0.43 -10.51 25.94
CA ALA A 520 0.49 -10.03 26.98
C ALA A 520 1.48 -8.99 26.43
N TYR A 521 2.02 -9.25 25.24
CA TYR A 521 2.90 -8.31 24.52
C TYR A 521 2.22 -6.97 24.19
N PHE A 522 1.02 -6.99 23.61
CA PHE A 522 0.30 -5.77 23.25
C PHE A 522 -0.11 -4.94 24.47
N LEU A 523 -0.56 -5.59 25.55
CA LEU A 523 -0.88 -4.90 26.80
C LEU A 523 0.36 -4.27 27.43
N TYR A 524 1.52 -4.91 27.33
CA TYR A 524 2.76 -4.32 27.81
C TYR A 524 3.18 -3.09 27.01
N ILE A 525 3.16 -3.16 25.68
CA ILE A 525 3.43 -1.99 24.85
C ILE A 525 2.43 -0.86 25.12
N LEU A 526 1.14 -1.19 25.30
CA LEU A 526 0.14 -0.20 25.67
C LEU A 526 0.47 0.48 27.01
N SER A 527 0.96 -0.25 28.01
CA SER A 527 1.40 0.34 29.28
C SER A 527 2.57 1.32 29.11
N ILE A 528 3.50 1.03 28.19
CA ILE A 528 4.62 1.93 27.85
C ILE A 528 4.09 3.19 27.17
N ILE A 529 3.16 3.04 26.23
CA ILE A 529 2.54 4.18 25.52
C ILE A 529 1.81 5.08 26.53
N ILE A 530 1.00 4.51 27.43
CA ILE A 530 0.28 5.26 28.46
C ILE A 530 1.25 6.02 29.37
N PHE A 531 2.35 5.37 29.78
CA PHE A 531 3.38 6.02 30.61
C PHE A 531 3.97 7.26 29.94
N TYR A 532 4.40 7.15 28.68
CA TYR A 532 4.98 8.28 27.95
C TYR A 532 3.97 9.32 27.46
N ALA A 533 2.67 9.00 27.43
CA ALA A 533 1.64 9.93 26.99
C ALA A 533 1.04 10.76 28.14
N PHE A 534 1.00 10.21 29.36
CA PHE A 534 0.26 10.82 30.48
C PHE A 534 1.07 11.05 31.75
N ILE A 535 2.20 10.36 31.95
CA ILE A 535 2.98 10.44 33.20
C ILE A 535 4.24 11.26 33.02
N LYS A 536 4.83 11.22 31.83
CA LYS A 536 6.03 11.98 31.44
C LYS A 536 5.67 12.98 30.37
#